data_AF-A0A9P1PTV7-F1
#
_entry.id   AF-A0A9P1PTV7-F1
#
_cell.length_a   1.000
_cell.length_b   1.000
_cell.length_c   1.000
_cell.angle_alpha   90.00
_cell.angle_beta   90.00
_cell.angle_gamma   90.00
#
_symmetry.space_group_name_H-M   'P 1'
#
loop_
_entity.id
_entity.type
_entity.pdbx_description
1 polymer ?
#
loop_
_entity_poly.entity_id
_entity_poly.type
_entity_poly.pdbx_seq_one_letter_code
_entity_poly.pdbx_strand_id
1 'polypeptide(L)'
;MKCLPAKMSAIALICGVSFTALALSHLDDTAVNPRSEMQMGFYDLLSHKKEIYDVRITPTQGAVISTITNPNDNRFIFKGKFTVEATKNLQVNFKYTPIFYNNPTSGRMIDGFMDYMTHNNIFMTPMTVAGQPLLYGLSGIFLDDSQMTKGKE
;
A
#
# COMPACT_ATOMS: atom_id res chain seq x y z
N MET A 1 39.68 35.81 -57.82
CA MET A 1 40.95 35.05 -57.66
C MET A 1 40.75 34.03 -56.55
N LYS A 2 41.20 32.78 -56.54
CA LYS A 2 41.73 31.80 -57.50
C LYS A 2 41.61 30.45 -56.74
N CYS A 3 41.36 29.37 -57.47
CA CYS A 3 41.11 28.01 -56.98
C CYS A 3 42.37 27.20 -56.61
N LEU A 4 42.18 26.24 -55.66
CA LEU A 4 42.77 24.88 -55.52
C LEU A 4 44.30 24.71 -55.29
N PRO A 5 44.83 23.49 -54.96
CA PRO A 5 44.39 22.42 -54.04
C PRO A 5 45.55 21.75 -53.24
N ALA A 6 45.29 20.93 -52.22
CA ALA A 6 46.15 19.79 -51.85
C ALA A 6 45.41 18.90 -50.82
N LYS A 7 44.76 17.83 -51.28
CA LYS A 7 45.25 16.44 -51.36
C LYS A 7 45.05 15.63 -50.07
N MET A 8 44.15 14.69 -50.24
CA MET A 8 43.69 13.62 -49.36
C MET A 8 44.82 12.73 -48.83
N SER A 9 44.65 12.24 -47.61
CA SER A 9 44.99 10.84 -47.29
C SER A 9 43.83 10.22 -46.52
N ALA A 10 43.39 9.08 -47.02
CA ALA A 10 42.27 8.28 -46.56
C ALA A 10 42.63 7.44 -45.33
N ILE A 11 41.63 6.66 -44.87
CA ILE A 11 41.62 5.68 -43.75
C ILE A 11 41.18 6.36 -42.45
N ALA A 12 40.12 5.99 -41.74
CA ALA A 12 39.01 5.04 -41.77
C ALA A 12 38.14 5.49 -40.56
N LEU A 13 36.91 5.13 -40.28
CA LEU A 13 36.01 4.06 -40.66
C LEU A 13 34.62 4.57 -40.22
N ILE A 14 33.61 4.28 -41.00
CA ILE A 14 32.20 4.55 -40.70
C ILE A 14 31.81 3.74 -39.44
N CYS A 15 31.44 4.43 -38.37
CA CYS A 15 30.62 3.85 -37.29
C CYS A 15 29.37 4.71 -37.12
N GLY A 16 28.52 4.68 -38.16
CA GLY A 16 27.10 4.96 -38.02
C GLY A 16 26.42 3.65 -37.61
N VAL A 17 26.11 3.52 -36.33
CA VAL A 17 24.97 2.70 -35.89
C VAL A 17 24.16 3.55 -34.94
N SER A 18 23.01 3.99 -35.44
CA SER A 18 21.94 4.59 -34.67
C SER A 18 21.58 3.70 -33.49
N PHE A 19 21.83 4.16 -32.25
CA PHE A 19 21.13 3.64 -31.08
C PHE A 19 19.88 4.49 -30.85
N THR A 20 18.86 4.26 -31.69
CA THR A 20 17.48 4.45 -31.24
C THR A 20 17.15 3.31 -30.28
N ALA A 21 16.47 3.67 -29.19
CA ALA A 21 15.93 2.82 -28.12
C ALA A 21 16.92 2.39 -27.04
N LEU A 22 17.04 3.24 -26.01
CA LEU A 22 17.09 2.81 -24.60
C LEU A 22 16.49 3.92 -23.71
N ALA A 23 15.31 4.39 -24.09
CA ALA A 23 14.34 4.85 -23.09
C ALA A 23 13.59 3.59 -22.66
N LEU A 24 14.00 2.94 -21.56
CA LEU A 24 13.24 1.94 -20.77
C LEU A 24 14.19 1.18 -19.83
N SER A 25 14.79 1.83 -18.82
CA SER A 25 15.33 1.12 -17.66
C SER A 25 15.65 2.03 -16.47
N HIS A 26 14.80 3.02 -16.20
CA HIS A 26 14.54 3.47 -14.83
C HIS A 26 13.07 3.15 -14.49
N LEU A 27 12.74 1.86 -14.61
CA LEU A 27 11.79 1.26 -13.70
C LEU A 27 12.67 0.64 -12.62
N ASP A 28 13.22 1.48 -11.76
CA ASP A 28 13.68 1.00 -10.45
C ASP A 28 12.42 0.52 -9.76
N ASP A 29 12.24 -0.79 -9.86
CA ASP A 29 11.73 -1.70 -8.85
C ASP A 29 11.34 -1.00 -7.53
N THR A 30 10.18 -0.33 -7.52
CA THR A 30 9.43 -0.16 -6.28
C THR A 30 9.00 -1.56 -5.89
N ALA A 31 9.89 -2.26 -5.19
CA ALA A 31 9.57 -3.39 -4.36
C ALA A 31 8.52 -2.89 -3.37
N VAL A 32 7.24 -3.04 -3.74
CA VAL A 32 6.11 -2.97 -2.82
C VAL A 32 6.50 -3.85 -1.65
N ASN A 33 6.59 -3.31 -0.44
CA ASN A 33 6.91 -4.14 0.71
C ASN A 33 5.86 -5.25 0.78
N PRO A 34 6.21 -6.52 0.52
CA PRO A 34 5.21 -7.56 0.27
C PRO A 34 4.41 -7.91 1.53
N ARG A 35 4.79 -7.35 2.68
CA ARG A 35 4.12 -7.45 3.98
C ARG A 35 4.30 -6.14 4.73
N SER A 36 3.25 -5.33 4.81
CA SER A 36 3.25 -4.19 5.70
C SER A 36 2.90 -4.67 7.11
N GLU A 37 3.89 -4.60 8.01
CA GLU A 37 3.71 -4.83 9.45
C GLU A 37 3.66 -3.48 10.15
N MET A 38 2.61 -3.25 10.94
CA MET A 38 2.41 -2.01 11.67
C MET A 38 1.80 -2.31 13.04
N GLN A 39 1.83 -1.33 13.94
CA GLN A 39 1.08 -1.40 15.19
C GLN A 39 -0.11 -0.46 15.13
N MET A 40 -1.21 -0.89 15.73
CA MET A 40 -2.36 -0.05 16.01
C MET A 40 -2.71 -0.16 17.49
N GLY A 41 -3.41 0.84 18.00
CA GLY A 41 -3.84 0.81 19.38
C GLY A 41 -5.01 1.72 19.66
N PHE A 42 -5.67 1.44 20.78
CA PHE A 42 -6.75 2.24 21.33
C PHE A 42 -6.32 2.78 22.68
N TYR A 43 -6.69 4.03 22.95
CA TYR A 43 -6.45 4.67 24.23
C TYR A 43 -7.74 5.29 24.72
N ASP A 44 -8.24 4.82 25.87
CA ASP A 44 -9.35 5.46 26.56
C ASP A 44 -8.82 6.50 27.53
N LEU A 45 -9.21 7.77 27.31
CA LEU A 45 -8.80 8.90 28.13
C LEU A 45 -9.39 8.84 29.55
N LEU A 46 -10.58 8.27 29.72
CA LEU A 46 -11.27 8.27 31.02
C LEU A 46 -10.71 7.21 31.96
N SER A 47 -10.51 5.99 31.45
CA SER A 47 -9.93 4.89 32.25
C SER A 47 -8.40 4.80 32.18
N HIS A 48 -7.75 5.65 31.36
CA HIS A 48 -6.33 5.57 31.03
C HIS A 48 -5.89 4.18 30.53
N LYS A 49 -6.83 3.41 29.97
CA LYS A 49 -6.57 2.07 29.45
C LYS A 49 -6.02 2.16 28.04
N LYS A 50 -4.89 1.49 27.81
CA LYS A 50 -4.30 1.33 26.48
C LYS A 50 -4.41 -0.11 26.00
N GLU A 51 -4.67 -0.27 24.72
CA GLU A 51 -4.60 -1.55 24.01
C GLU A 51 -3.71 -1.38 22.78
N ILE A 52 -2.75 -2.27 22.58
CA ILE A 52 -1.81 -2.25 21.44
C ILE A 52 -1.89 -3.60 20.76
N TYR A 53 -1.91 -3.58 19.43
CA TYR A 53 -2.04 -4.75 18.57
C TYR A 53 -1.06 -4.67 17.42
N ASP A 54 -0.50 -5.81 17.05
CA ASP A 54 0.29 -5.95 15.84
C ASP A 54 -0.64 -6.24 14.67
N VAL A 55 -0.43 -5.54 13.56
CA VAL A 55 -1.22 -5.68 12.33
C VAL A 55 -0.29 -6.06 11.20
N ARG A 56 -0.60 -7.18 10.56
CA ARG A 56 0.04 -7.62 9.32
C ARG A 56 -0.94 -7.50 8.17
N ILE A 57 -0.54 -6.77 7.15
CA ILE A 57 -1.29 -6.61 5.90
C ILE A 57 -0.57 -7.39 4.80
N THR A 58 -1.29 -8.30 4.16
CA THR A 58 -0.78 -9.14 3.08
C THR A 58 -1.64 -8.88 1.82
N PRO A 59 -1.09 -8.23 0.78
CA PRO A 59 -1.77 -8.09 -0.49
C PRO A 59 -1.96 -9.47 -1.15
N THR A 60 -3.12 -9.67 -1.78
CA THR A 60 -3.46 -10.88 -2.54
C THR A 60 -4.09 -10.46 -3.88
N GLN A 61 -4.33 -11.38 -4.81
CA GLN A 61 -4.99 -11.05 -6.08
C GLN A 61 -6.41 -10.50 -5.82
N GLY A 62 -6.60 -9.20 -6.03
CA GLY A 62 -7.90 -8.51 -5.93
C GLY A 62 -8.41 -8.24 -4.52
N ALA A 63 -7.62 -8.51 -3.48
CA ALA A 63 -8.01 -8.28 -2.10
C ALA A 63 -6.79 -8.09 -1.18
N VAL A 64 -7.04 -7.58 0.03
CA VAL A 64 -6.00 -7.40 1.05
C VAL A 64 -6.39 -8.19 2.30
N ILE A 65 -5.50 -9.06 2.78
CA ILE A 65 -5.72 -9.83 4.01
C ILE A 65 -5.08 -9.09 5.17
N SER A 66 -5.86 -8.80 6.20
CA SER A 66 -5.35 -8.29 7.47
C SER A 66 -5.33 -9.39 8.51
N THR A 67 -4.26 -9.41 9.32
CA THR A 67 -4.17 -10.21 10.53
C THR A 67 -3.79 -9.30 11.68
N ILE A 68 -4.61 -9.26 12.72
CA ILE A 68 -4.41 -8.46 13.93
C ILE A 68 -4.17 -9.43 15.09
N THR A 69 -3.09 -9.24 15.83
CA THR A 69 -2.70 -10.06 16.98
C THR A 69 -2.40 -9.20 18.20
N ASN A 70 -2.53 -9.76 19.39
CA ASN A 70 -2.13 -9.08 20.61
C ASN A 70 -0.71 -9.54 21.00
N PRO A 71 0.28 -8.65 21.13
CA PRO A 71 1.64 -9.03 21.52
C PRO A 71 1.70 -9.68 22.91
N ASN A 72 0.70 -9.43 23.76
CA ASN A 72 0.60 -9.94 25.13
C ASN A 72 -0.40 -11.10 25.30
N ASP A 73 -1.14 -11.48 24.25
CA ASP A 73 -2.09 -12.61 24.28
C ASP A 73 -2.07 -13.33 22.94
N ASN A 74 -1.25 -14.37 22.83
CA ASN A 74 -1.07 -15.15 21.60
C ASN A 74 -2.32 -15.91 21.13
N ARG A 75 -3.36 -15.98 21.97
CA ARG A 75 -4.64 -16.58 21.61
C ARG A 75 -5.52 -15.57 20.88
N PHE A 76 -5.28 -14.27 21.05
CA PHE A 76 -6.01 -13.22 20.37
C PHE A 76 -5.56 -13.13 18.91
N ILE A 77 -6.52 -13.31 18.00
CA ILE A 77 -6.28 -13.12 16.58
C ILE A 77 -7.57 -12.72 15.88
N PHE A 78 -7.49 -11.70 15.03
CA PHE A 78 -8.52 -11.36 14.07
C PHE A 78 -7.91 -11.38 12.67
N LYS A 79 -8.49 -12.18 11.79
CA LYS A 79 -8.09 -12.27 10.40
C LYS A 79 -9.29 -11.98 9.52
N GLY A 80 -9.09 -11.10 8.54
CA GLY A 80 -10.14 -10.75 7.60
C GLY A 80 -9.61 -10.31 6.25
N LYS A 81 -10.55 -10.10 5.33
CA LYS A 81 -10.30 -9.72 3.95
C LYS A 81 -10.96 -8.39 3.67
N PHE A 82 -10.17 -7.44 3.21
CA PHE A 82 -10.62 -6.21 2.58
C PHE A 82 -10.77 -6.44 1.08
N THR A 83 -11.95 -6.13 0.56
CA THR A 83 -12.23 -6.10 -0.88
C THR A 83 -12.59 -4.67 -1.27
N VAL A 84 -11.94 -4.15 -2.30
CA VAL A 84 -12.28 -2.83 -2.85
C VAL A 84 -13.56 -2.99 -3.66
N GLU A 85 -14.60 -2.23 -3.33
CA GLU A 85 -15.89 -2.31 -4.03
C GLU A 85 -16.03 -1.23 -5.11
N ALA A 86 -15.68 0.02 -4.80
CA ALA A 86 -15.74 1.13 -5.75
C ALA A 86 -14.96 2.33 -5.21
N THR A 87 -14.40 3.12 -6.12
CA THR A 87 -13.88 4.46 -5.81
C THR A 87 -14.91 5.49 -6.27
N LYS A 88 -15.43 6.31 -5.35
CA LYS A 88 -16.37 7.40 -5.67
C LYS A 88 -15.90 8.68 -4.98
N ASN A 89 -15.84 9.79 -5.72
CA ASN A 89 -15.51 11.12 -5.18
C ASN A 89 -14.24 11.13 -4.33
N LEU A 90 -13.16 10.51 -4.83
CA LEU A 90 -11.88 10.36 -4.14
C LEU A 90 -11.93 9.49 -2.87
N GLN A 91 -13.06 8.87 -2.50
CA GLN A 91 -13.11 7.89 -1.42
C GLN A 91 -13.07 6.47 -1.97
N VAL A 92 -12.27 5.63 -1.33
CA VAL A 92 -12.19 4.20 -1.60
C VAL A 92 -13.12 3.50 -0.62
N ASN A 93 -14.11 2.77 -1.14
CA ASN A 93 -14.99 1.94 -0.33
C ASN A 93 -14.41 0.53 -0.22
N PHE A 94 -14.24 0.09 1.03
CA PHE A 94 -13.81 -1.25 1.36
C PHE A 94 -14.92 -2.02 2.07
N LYS A 95 -15.07 -3.28 1.68
CA LYS A 95 -15.83 -4.27 2.44
C LYS A 95 -14.87 -5.18 3.19
N TYR A 96 -15.07 -5.27 4.51
CA TYR A 96 -14.36 -6.23 5.34
C TYR A 96 -15.18 -7.50 5.50
N THR A 97 -14.54 -8.65 5.35
CA THR A 97 -15.14 -9.96 5.60
C THR A 97 -14.27 -10.73 6.58
N PRO A 98 -14.78 -11.09 7.77
CA PRO A 98 -14.02 -11.89 8.72
C PRO A 98 -13.73 -13.27 8.13
N ILE A 99 -12.50 -13.75 8.30
CA ILE A 99 -12.05 -15.09 7.90
C ILE A 99 -11.95 -15.98 9.14
N PHE A 100 -11.31 -15.46 10.19
CA PHE A 100 -11.10 -16.18 11.43
C PHE A 100 -10.98 -15.17 12.56
N TYR A 101 -11.60 -15.47 13.69
CA TYR A 101 -11.40 -14.69 14.90
C TYR A 101 -11.37 -15.59 16.12
N ASN A 102 -10.51 -15.24 17.07
CA ASN A 102 -10.51 -15.80 18.40
C ASN A 102 -10.17 -14.68 19.39
N ASN A 103 -11.09 -14.37 20.30
CA ASN A 103 -10.88 -13.44 21.38
C ASN A 103 -11.29 -14.11 22.70
N PRO A 104 -10.35 -14.66 23.49
CA PRO A 104 -10.67 -15.30 24.76
C PRO A 104 -11.01 -14.30 25.88
N THR A 105 -10.90 -12.99 25.63
CA THR A 105 -11.15 -11.94 26.62
C THR A 105 -12.05 -10.87 26.02
N SER A 106 -13.34 -10.92 26.37
CA SER A 106 -14.32 -9.92 25.97
C SER A 106 -14.10 -8.57 26.65
N GLY A 107 -14.69 -7.51 26.08
CA GLY A 107 -14.66 -6.17 26.68
C GLY A 107 -13.39 -5.38 26.34
N ARG A 108 -12.76 -5.71 25.20
CA ARG A 108 -11.63 -4.95 24.65
C ARG A 108 -12.18 -3.83 23.77
N MET A 109 -11.48 -2.70 23.71
CA MET A 109 -11.86 -1.59 22.83
C MET A 109 -11.88 -2.01 21.35
N ILE A 110 -10.99 -2.93 20.97
CA ILE A 110 -10.96 -3.50 19.62
C ILE A 110 -12.25 -4.25 19.24
N ASP A 111 -13.05 -4.71 20.20
CA ASP A 111 -14.29 -5.43 19.91
C ASP A 111 -15.28 -4.52 19.15
N GLY A 112 -15.43 -3.26 19.59
CA GLY A 112 -16.27 -2.28 18.91
C GLY A 112 -15.73 -1.88 17.53
N PHE A 113 -14.40 -1.82 17.39
CA PHE A 113 -13.78 -1.59 16.09
C PHE A 113 -14.05 -2.75 15.12
N MET A 114 -13.90 -4.00 15.55
CA MET A 114 -14.17 -5.18 14.72
C MET A 114 -15.65 -5.31 14.36
N ASP A 115 -16.55 -4.99 15.29
CA ASP A 115 -17.99 -4.96 15.04
C ASP A 115 -18.33 -3.93 13.97
N TYR A 116 -17.80 -2.71 14.08
CA TYR A 116 -17.98 -1.67 13.06
C TYR A 116 -17.50 -2.14 11.69
N MET A 117 -16.28 -2.67 11.60
CA MET A 117 -15.70 -3.12 10.32
C MET A 117 -16.49 -4.24 9.67
N THR A 118 -17.03 -5.17 10.47
CA THR A 118 -17.78 -6.33 9.96
C THR A 118 -19.17 -5.97 9.45
N HIS A 119 -19.79 -4.95 10.04
CA HIS A 119 -21.20 -4.61 9.78
C HIS A 119 -21.39 -3.34 8.96
N ASN A 120 -20.31 -2.62 8.60
CA ASN A 120 -20.40 -1.37 7.86
C ASN A 120 -19.50 -1.37 6.61
N ASN A 121 -19.87 -0.53 5.65
CA ASN A 121 -18.98 -0.16 4.56
C ASN A 121 -17.92 0.81 5.09
N ILE A 122 -16.66 0.57 4.72
CA ILE A 122 -15.52 1.30 5.26
C ILE A 122 -15.04 2.27 4.21
N PHE A 123 -15.27 3.56 4.48
CA PHE A 123 -14.83 4.64 3.60
C PHE A 123 -13.46 5.14 4.05
N MET A 124 -12.50 5.10 3.14
CA MET A 124 -11.18 5.68 3.35
C MET A 124 -10.90 6.73 2.28
N THR A 125 -10.26 7.81 2.70
CA THR A 125 -9.84 8.90 1.84
C THR A 125 -8.33 8.83 1.68
N PRO A 126 -7.79 8.78 0.44
CA PRO A 126 -6.38 8.88 0.17
C PRO A 126 -5.90 10.31 0.44
N MET A 127 -4.72 10.43 1.03
CA MET A 127 -4.02 11.70 1.22
C MET A 127 -2.52 11.50 1.04
N THR A 128 -1.78 12.59 0.93
CA THR A 128 -0.32 12.57 0.88
C THR A 128 0.23 13.45 1.99
N VAL A 129 1.08 12.87 2.83
CA VAL A 129 1.78 13.61 3.92
C VAL A 129 3.27 13.43 3.71
N ALA A 130 4.00 14.54 3.56
CA ALA A 130 5.45 14.53 3.32
C ALA A 130 5.88 13.60 2.15
N GLY A 131 5.04 13.50 1.11
CA GLY A 131 5.29 12.63 -0.05
C GLY A 131 4.90 11.16 0.13
N GLN A 132 4.40 10.75 1.29
CA GLN A 132 3.94 9.40 1.56
C GLN A 132 2.41 9.29 1.35
N PRO A 133 1.93 8.34 0.54
CA PRO A 133 0.50 8.07 0.40
C PRO A 133 -0.04 7.41 1.67
N LEU A 134 -1.18 7.91 2.12
CA LEU A 134 -1.91 7.42 3.30
C LEU A 134 -3.38 7.24 2.94
N LEU A 135 -4.03 6.29 3.58
CA LEU A 135 -5.48 6.15 3.59
C LEU A 135 -5.98 6.48 4.99
N TYR A 136 -6.86 7.47 5.14
CA TYR A 136 -7.47 7.79 6.43
C TYR A 136 -8.98 7.56 6.40
N GLY A 137 -9.53 7.05 7.49
CA GLY A 137 -10.96 6.85 7.68
C GLY A 137 -11.36 6.96 9.14
N LEU A 138 -12.63 6.72 9.44
CA LEU A 138 -13.15 6.70 10.82
C LEU A 138 -12.43 5.67 11.71
N SER A 139 -11.89 4.62 11.08
CA SER A 139 -11.16 3.53 11.71
C SER A 139 -9.69 3.81 11.99
N GLY A 140 -9.15 4.95 11.53
CA GLY A 140 -7.74 5.32 11.70
C GLY A 140 -7.03 5.66 10.39
N ILE A 141 -5.70 5.73 10.46
CA ILE A 141 -4.81 6.06 9.34
C ILE A 141 -3.99 4.82 9.00
N PHE A 142 -3.99 4.44 7.73
CA PHE A 142 -3.23 3.34 7.15
C PHE A 142 -2.15 3.90 6.23
N LEU A 143 -0.94 3.38 6.33
CA LEU A 143 0.12 3.64 5.34
C LEU A 143 -0.23 2.87 4.06
N ASP A 144 -0.46 3.60 2.97
CA ASP A 144 -0.68 2.97 1.67
C ASP A 144 0.69 2.79 1.01
N ASP A 145 1.26 1.59 1.09
CA ASP A 145 2.49 1.25 0.36
C ASP A 145 2.20 0.70 -1.04
N SER A 146 0.99 0.92 -1.55
CA SER A 146 0.54 0.25 -2.77
C SER A 146 -0.10 1.21 -3.75
N GLN A 147 0.49 1.20 -4.95
CA GLN A 147 -0.10 1.62 -6.22
C GLN A 147 -1.38 0.79 -6.54
N MET A 148 -2.36 0.74 -5.64
CA MET A 148 -3.64 0.03 -5.78
C MET A 148 -4.63 0.80 -6.66
N THR A 149 -4.18 1.40 -7.77
CA THR A 149 -5.06 1.89 -8.85
C THR A 149 -4.26 2.20 -10.12
N LYS A 150 -3.70 1.18 -10.78
CA LYS A 150 -3.54 1.23 -12.25
C LYS A 150 -3.88 -0.12 -12.86
N GLY A 151 -5.18 -0.43 -12.85
CA GLY A 151 -5.75 -1.26 -13.90
C GLY A 151 -5.64 -0.47 -15.21
N LYS A 152 -4.88 -1.03 -16.17
CA LYS A 152 -4.69 -0.50 -17.51
C LYS A 152 -6.02 -0.40 -18.26
N GLU A 153 -6.18 0.68 -19.00
CA GLU A 153 -7.08 0.79 -20.16
C GLU A 153 -6.82 -0.31 -21.19
#